data_AF-A0A1G2RN64-F1
#
_entry.id   AF-A0A1G2RN64-F1
#
_cell.length_a   1.000
_cell.length_b   1.000
_cell.length_c   1.000
_cell.angle_alpha   90.00
_cell.angle_beta   90.00
_cell.angle_gamma   90.00
#
_symmetry.space_group_name_H-M   'P 1'
#
loop_
_entity.id
_entity.type
_entity.pdbx_description
1 polymer ?
#
loop_
_entity_poly.entity_id
_entity_poly.type
_entity_poly.pdbx_seq_one_letter_code
_entity_poly.pdbx_strand_id
1 'polypeptide(L)'
;MSYFILYFFAGILEDFLFTLNLRYVTEKRVVHAVIASFFVTVVGLLVFYDILTRLDEQRSIVGIVMYALGIAVGTFLGMKFKPGFKQ
;
A
#
# COMPACT_ATOMS: atom_id res chain seq x y z
N MET A 1 -19.21 -4.97 -6.93
CA MET A 1 -18.04 -5.53 -7.66
C MET A 1 -16.97 -4.49 -7.99
N SER A 2 -17.28 -3.40 -8.72
CA SER A 2 -16.25 -2.48 -9.25
C SER A 2 -15.41 -1.70 -8.21
N TYR A 3 -15.87 -1.55 -6.95
CA TYR A 3 -15.12 -0.83 -5.91
C TYR A 3 -14.09 -1.69 -5.17
N PHE A 4 -14.28 -3.01 -5.11
CA PHE A 4 -13.37 -3.90 -4.39
C PHE A 4 -12.01 -4.05 -5.07
N ILE A 5 -11.99 -3.90 -6.40
CA ILE A 5 -10.74 -3.92 -7.16
C ILE A 5 -9.88 -2.68 -6.84
N LEU A 6 -10.50 -1.56 -6.49
CA LEU A 6 -9.79 -0.35 -6.08
C LEU A 6 -9.08 -0.58 -4.75
N TYR A 7 -9.72 -1.25 -3.78
CA TYR A 7 -9.04 -1.64 -2.54
C TYR A 7 -7.85 -2.57 -2.80
N PHE A 8 -8.01 -3.56 -3.69
CA PHE A 8 -6.90 -4.43 -4.06
C PHE A 8 -5.71 -3.66 -4.64
N PHE A 9 -5.94 -2.77 -5.61
CA PHE A 9 -4.86 -1.96 -6.16
C PHE A 9 -4.30 -0.93 -5.18
N ALA A 10 -5.13 -0.35 -4.31
CA ALA A 10 -4.68 0.53 -3.25
C ALA A 10 -3.75 -0.20 -2.28
N GLY A 11 -4.09 -1.45 -1.89
CA GLY A 11 -3.23 -2.28 -1.05
C GLY A 11 -1.90 -2.62 -1.72
N ILE A 12 -1.91 -2.95 -3.02
CA ILE A 12 -0.67 -3.16 -3.79
C ILE A 12 0.20 -1.91 -3.73
N LEU A 13 -0.38 -0.76 -4.05
CA LEU A 13 0.36 0.51 -4.11
C LEU A 13 0.92 0.90 -2.75
N GLU A 14 0.11 0.82 -1.69
CA GLU A 14 0.51 1.19 -0.35
C GLU A 14 1.69 0.35 0.13
N ASP A 15 1.58 -0.97 0.09
CA ASP A 15 2.62 -1.82 0.66
C ASP A 15 3.87 -1.91 -0.22
N PHE A 16 3.71 -1.76 -1.54
CA PHE A 16 4.84 -1.57 -2.45
C PHE A 16 5.65 -0.31 -2.08
N LEU A 17 4.97 0.83 -1.89
CA LEU A 17 5.61 2.08 -1.48
C LEU A 17 6.20 1.99 -0.07
N PHE A 18 5.53 1.28 0.85
CA PHE A 18 6.05 1.04 2.20
C PHE A 18 7.33 0.21 2.18
N THR A 19 7.37 -0.85 1.39
CA THR A 19 8.57 -1.67 1.20
C THR A 19 9.71 -0.84 0.61
N LEU A 20 9.43 0.04 -0.36
CA LEU A 20 10.42 0.98 -0.88
C LEU A 20 10.88 2.00 0.17
N ASN A 21 9.96 2.52 0.99
CA ASN A 21 10.28 3.43 2.08
C ASN A 21 11.28 2.79 3.06
N LEU A 22 11.01 1.57 3.54
CA LEU A 22 11.92 0.83 4.42
C LEU A 22 13.32 0.68 3.80
N ARG A 23 13.39 0.43 2.49
CA ARG A 23 14.66 0.35 1.78
C ARG A 23 15.35 1.71 1.72
N TYR A 24 14.65 2.79 1.38
CA TYR A 24 15.23 4.13 1.33
C TYR A 24 15.74 4.60 2.69
N VAL A 25 15.06 4.24 3.79
CA VAL A 25 15.53 4.47 5.15
C VAL A 25 16.84 3.71 5.40
N THR A 26 16.90 2.44 5.04
CA THR A 26 18.11 1.60 5.18
C THR A 26 19.29 2.14 4.35
N GLU A 27 19.03 2.62 3.14
CA GLU A 27 20.02 3.23 2.24
C GLU A 27 20.35 4.70 2.58
N LYS A 28 19.77 5.25 3.66
CA LYS A 28 19.93 6.65 4.08
C LYS A 28 19.53 7.69 3.01
N ARG A 29 18.63 7.32 2.09
CA ARG A 29 18.08 8.23 1.06
C ARG A 29 16.91 9.04 1.62
N VAL A 30 17.22 10.03 2.46
CA VAL A 30 16.24 10.80 3.26
C VAL A 30 15.07 11.34 2.43
N VAL A 31 15.35 12.04 1.33
CA VAL A 31 14.28 12.65 0.50
C VAL A 31 13.33 11.61 -0.08
N HIS A 32 13.87 10.49 -0.59
CA HIS A 32 13.06 9.42 -1.17
C HIS A 32 12.22 8.71 -0.09
N ALA A 33 12.79 8.51 1.10
CA ALA A 33 12.07 7.96 2.24
C ALA A 33 10.91 8.88 2.65
N VAL A 34 11.14 10.18 2.81
CA VAL A 34 10.09 11.15 3.19
C VAL A 34 8.94 11.15 2.17
N ILE A 35 9.26 11.21 0.88
CA ILE A 35 8.26 11.19 -0.19
C ILE A 35 7.46 9.88 -0.16
N ALA A 36 8.13 8.73 -0.09
CA ALA A 36 7.45 7.45 -0.04
C ALA A 36 6.56 7.34 1.21
N SER A 37 7.04 7.80 2.37
CA SER A 37 6.28 7.80 3.63
C SER A 37 5.02 8.64 3.51
N PHE A 38 5.10 9.84 2.92
CA PHE A 38 3.95 10.71 2.71
C PHE A 38 2.87 10.01 1.88
N PHE A 39 3.24 9.39 0.76
CA PHE A 39 2.27 8.70 -0.10
C PHE A 39 1.67 7.46 0.56
N VAL A 40 2.46 6.65 1.27
CA VAL A 40 1.96 5.52 2.06
C VAL A 40 0.90 5.99 3.06
N THR A 41 1.20 7.06 3.82
CA THR A 41 0.27 7.62 4.80
C THR A 41 -1.01 8.14 4.14
N VAL A 42 -0.91 8.84 3.01
CA VAL A 42 -2.10 9.36 2.29
C VAL A 42 -2.98 8.22 1.80
N VAL A 43 -2.41 7.18 1.18
CA VAL A 43 -3.18 6.03 0.69
C VAL A 43 -3.87 5.32 1.86
N GLY A 44 -3.14 5.07 2.95
CA GLY A 44 -3.69 4.36 4.11
C GLY A 44 -4.83 5.11 4.77
N LEU A 45 -4.67 6.43 4.97
CA LEU A 45 -5.73 7.25 5.55
C LEU A 45 -6.98 7.31 4.67
N LEU A 46 -6.83 7.40 3.33
CA LEU A 46 -7.96 7.41 2.41
C LEU A 46 -8.71 6.06 2.41
N VAL A 47 -7.97 4.95 2.40
CA VAL A 47 -8.56 3.60 2.44
C VAL A 47 -9.28 3.38 3.78
N PHE A 48 -8.63 3.70 4.91
CA PHE A 48 -9.28 3.56 6.22
C PHE A 48 -10.50 4.46 6.36
N TYR A 49 -10.43 5.71 5.90
CA TYR A 49 -11.59 6.61 5.92
C TYR A 49 -12.76 6.03 5.12
N ASP A 50 -12.52 5.54 3.91
CA ASP A 50 -13.58 4.99 3.05
C ASP A 50 -14.14 3.67 3.61
N ILE A 51 -13.30 2.79 4.18
CA ILE A 51 -13.75 1.55 4.84
C ILE A 51 -14.61 1.87 6.08
N LEU A 52 -14.19 2.82 6.92
CA LEU A 52 -14.87 3.16 8.17
C LEU A 52 -16.16 3.96 7.96
N THR A 53 -16.26 4.74 6.89
CA THR A 53 -17.45 5.57 6.60
C THR A 53 -18.54 4.82 5.85
N ARG A 54 -18.22 3.71 5.18
CA ARG A 54 -19.22 2.84 4.54
C ARG A 54 -19.76 1.83 5.56
N LEU A 55 -20.89 2.18 6.18
CA LEU A 55 -21.56 1.46 7.28
C LEU A 55 -22.21 0.09 6.93
N ASP A 56 -22.05 -0.43 5.72
CA ASP A 56 -22.64 -1.71 5.31
C ASP A 56 -21.67 -2.86 5.66
N GLU A 57 -21.80 -3.40 6.88
CA GLU A 57 -20.86 -4.38 7.49
C GLU A 57 -20.45 -5.50 6.53
N GLN A 58 -21.39 -6.01 5.74
CA GLN A 58 -21.15 -7.13 4.84
C GLN A 58 -20.27 -6.75 3.65
N ARG A 59 -20.32 -5.49 3.19
CA ARG A 59 -19.47 -4.97 2.11
C ARG A 59 -18.10 -4.58 2.62
N SER A 60 -18.01 -4.10 3.85
CA SER A 60 -16.75 -3.65 4.46
C SER A 60 -15.78 -4.80 4.71
N ILE A 61 -16.26 -5.99 5.12
CA ILE A 61 -15.41 -7.19 5.27
C ILE A 61 -14.77 -7.58 3.93
N VAL A 62 -15.54 -7.62 2.85
CA VAL A 62 -15.00 -7.97 1.52
C VAL A 62 -13.98 -6.93 1.06
N GLY A 63 -14.21 -5.64 1.33
CA GLY A 63 -13.26 -4.57 1.03
C GLY A 63 -11.94 -4.74 1.78
N ILE A 64 -11.98 -5.04 3.08
CA ILE A 64 -10.81 -5.28 3.92
C ILE A 64 -10.00 -6.49 3.41
N VAL A 65 -10.66 -7.59 3.08
CA VAL A 65 -9.99 -8.78 2.55
C VAL A 65 -9.30 -8.48 1.22
N MET A 66 -9.97 -7.77 0.32
CA MET A 66 -9.39 -7.37 -0.97
C MET A 66 -8.21 -6.42 -0.80
N TYR A 67 -8.32 -5.48 0.14
CA TYR A 67 -7.24 -4.59 0.53
C TYR A 67 -6.01 -5.38 1.03
N ALA A 68 -6.23 -6.33 1.96
CA ALA A 68 -5.19 -7.17 2.52
C ALA A 68 -4.51 -8.09 1.47
N LEU A 69 -5.27 -8.63 0.52
CA LEU A 69 -4.70 -9.37 -0.61
C LEU A 69 -3.83 -8.47 -1.48
N GLY A 70 -4.25 -7.22 -1.67
CA GLY A 70 -3.47 -6.20 -2.35
C GLY A 70 -2.13 -5.96 -1.65
N ILE A 71 -2.16 -5.75 -0.33
CA ILE A 71 -0.96 -5.58 0.51
C ILE A 71 0.02 -6.73 0.26
N ALA A 72 -0.42 -7.99 0.36
CA ALA A 72 0.46 -9.15 0.17
C ALA A 72 1.14 -9.16 -1.21
N VAL A 73 0.42 -8.79 -2.28
CA VAL A 73 0.98 -8.66 -3.62
C VAL A 73 1.94 -7.48 -3.71
N GLY A 74 1.60 -6.35 -3.09
CA GLY A 74 2.45 -5.16 -2.96
C GLY A 74 3.79 -5.48 -2.29
N THR A 75 3.76 -6.20 -1.17
CA THR A 75 4.96 -6.68 -0.46
C THR A 75 5.83 -7.52 -1.38
N PHE A 76 5.22 -8.52 -2.03
CA PHE A 76 5.95 -9.42 -2.93
C PHE A 76 6.63 -8.65 -4.07
N LEU A 77 5.91 -7.72 -4.69
CA LEU A 77 6.45 -6.86 -5.74
C LEU A 77 7.55 -5.95 -5.21
N GLY A 78 7.40 -5.33 -4.04
CA GLY A 78 8.40 -4.43 -3.45
C GLY A 78 9.68 -5.14 -3.06
N MET A 79 9.57 -6.39 -2.59
CA MET A 79 10.72 -7.24 -2.31
C MET A 79 11.43 -7.68 -3.60
N LYS A 80 10.67 -8.04 -4.64
CA LYS A 80 11.22 -8.54 -5.91
C LYS A 80 11.79 -7.43 -6.79
N PHE A 81 11.17 -6.25 -6.82
CA PHE A 81 11.68 -5.10 -7.55
C PHE A 81 12.85 -4.47 -6.79
N LYS A 82 14.02 -4.49 -7.42
CA LYS A 82 15.24 -3.82 -6.93
C LYS A 82 15.63 -2.64 -7.84
N PRO A 83 14.85 -1.54 -7.89
CA PRO A 83 15.25 -0.38 -8.67
C PRO A 83 16.58 0.19 -8.12
N GLY A 84 17.65 0.09 -8.91
CA GLY A 84 18.97 0.64 -8.57
C GLY A 84 19.96 -0.30 -7.88
N PHE A 85 19.69 -1.61 -7.78
CA PHE A 85 20.73 -2.59 -7.39
C PHE A 85 21.72 -2.75 -8.56
N LYS A 86 22.91 -2.15 -8.45
CA LYS A 86 24.08 -2.74 -9.12
C LYS A 86 24.40 -4.02 -8.35
N GLN A 87 24.47 -5.15 -9.06
CA GLN A 87 25.04 -6.39 -8.52
C GLN A 87 26.47 -6.16 -8.02
#